data_AF-A0A9J6GYV4-F1
#
_entry.id   AF-A0A9J6GYV4-F1
#
_cell.length_a   1.000
_cell.length_b   1.000
_cell.length_c   1.000
_cell.angle_alpha   90.00
_cell.angle_beta   90.00
_cell.angle_gamma   90.00
#
_symmetry.space_group_name_H-M   'P 1'
#
loop_
_entity.id
_entity.type
_entity.pdbx_description
1 polymer ?
#
loop_
_entity_poly.entity_id
_entity_poly.type
_entity_poly.pdbx_seq_one_letter_code
_entity_poly.pdbx_strand_id
1 'polypeptide(L)'
;MNVARAIQVLSSDVTAAPEHLRDQAGHTSSVSFAAAGPTIVFMQNIYRWFVLHDASNTTQHIHKKWPNTRQCDDAEDARMEWLEVTQPMYLDELEKRCRSQKEFLTKETYGAFP
;
A
#
# COMPACT_ATOMS: atom_id res chain seq x y z
N MET A 1 3.08 4.95 18.58
CA MET A 1 3.16 4.33 17.23
C MET A 1 4.00 5.26 16.35
N ASN A 2 5.09 4.78 15.74
CA ASN A 2 5.97 5.64 14.92
C ASN A 2 5.56 5.52 13.44
N VAL A 3 4.74 6.46 12.98
CA VAL A 3 4.20 6.49 11.61
C VAL A 3 5.32 6.59 10.57
N ALA A 4 6.36 7.38 10.83
CA ALA A 4 7.53 7.49 9.95
C ALA A 4 8.22 6.14 9.72
N ARG A 5 8.35 5.33 10.78
CA ARG A 5 8.91 3.98 10.68
C ARG A 5 8.00 3.02 9.88
N ALA A 6 6.68 3.13 10.04
CA ALA A 6 5.74 2.31 9.28
C ALA A 6 5.83 2.58 7.77
N ILE A 7 5.94 3.86 7.38
CA ILE A 7 6.11 4.26 5.98
C ILE A 7 7.42 3.71 5.41
N GLN A 8 8.53 3.81 6.15
CA GLN A 8 9.82 3.29 5.71
C GLN A 8 9.78 1.78 5.48
N VAL A 9 9.18 1.03 6.42
CA VAL A 9 9.05 -0.44 6.32
C VAL A 9 8.20 -0.86 5.12
N LEU A 10 7.17 -0.09 4.79
CA LEU A 10 6.25 -0.40 3.69
C LEU A 10 6.64 0.25 2.36
N SER A 11 7.76 0.98 2.32
CA SER A 11 8.19 1.71 1.12
C SER A 11 8.42 0.80 -0.09
N SER A 12 8.37 1.39 -1.28
CA SER A 12 8.68 0.70 -2.54
C SER A 12 10.05 0.01 -2.50
N ASP A 13 11.05 0.69 -1.94
CA ASP A 13 12.43 0.19 -1.89
C ASP A 13 12.55 -1.06 -1.01
N VAL A 14 11.83 -1.07 0.11
CA VAL A 14 11.77 -2.24 1.00
C VAL A 14 10.91 -3.35 0.41
N THR A 15 9.87 -3.01 -0.36
CA THR A 15 8.98 -3.98 -1.05
C THR A 15 9.67 -4.67 -2.24
N ALA A 16 10.61 -4.01 -2.90
CA ALA A 16 11.38 -4.59 -4.00
C ALA A 16 12.24 -5.78 -3.56
N ALA A 17 12.70 -5.79 -2.30
CA ALA A 17 13.49 -6.89 -1.76
C ALA A 17 12.71 -8.23 -1.67
N PRO A 18 11.54 -8.32 -1.00
CA PRO A 18 10.73 -9.54 -1.00
C PRO A 18 10.18 -9.89 -2.39
N GLU A 19 9.93 -8.91 -3.28
CA GLU A 19 9.61 -9.18 -4.70
C GLU A 19 10.74 -9.93 -5.39
N HIS A 20 11.97 -9.42 -5.30
CA HIS A 20 13.13 -10.07 -5.87
C HIS A 20 13.35 -11.47 -5.28
N LEU A 21 13.21 -11.62 -3.96
CA LEU A 21 13.34 -12.91 -3.29
C LEU A 21 12.27 -13.91 -3.73
N ARG A 22 11.04 -13.46 -4.00
CA ARG A 22 9.97 -14.32 -4.57
C ARG A 22 10.33 -14.77 -5.98
N ASP A 23 10.78 -13.86 -6.83
CA ASP A 23 11.11 -14.16 -8.23
C ASP A 23 12.34 -15.08 -8.35
N GLN A 24 13.18 -15.13 -7.31
CA GLN A 24 14.33 -16.01 -7.19
C GLN A 24 14.08 -17.29 -6.37
N ALA A 25 12.83 -17.54 -5.95
CA ALA A 25 12.50 -18.66 -5.07
C ALA A 25 12.84 -20.01 -5.71
N GLY A 26 13.69 -20.79 -5.04
CA GLY A 26 14.17 -22.08 -5.54
C GLY A 26 15.33 -21.99 -6.54
N HIS A 27 15.78 -20.78 -6.89
CA HIS A 27 17.00 -20.55 -7.67
C HIS A 27 18.13 -20.06 -6.77
N THR A 28 18.02 -18.82 -6.29
CA THR A 28 19.04 -18.16 -5.45
C THR A 28 18.51 -17.76 -4.07
N SER A 29 17.22 -17.95 -3.82
CA SER A 29 16.57 -17.72 -2.52
C SER A 29 15.76 -18.95 -2.07
N SER A 30 15.32 -18.94 -0.80
CA SER A 30 14.50 -20.01 -0.23
C SER A 30 13.18 -20.16 -0.99
N VAL A 31 12.76 -21.41 -1.23
CA VAL A 31 11.47 -21.77 -1.84
C VAL A 31 10.29 -21.17 -1.05
N SER A 32 10.45 -20.94 0.25
CA SER A 32 9.43 -20.29 1.09
C SER A 32 9.04 -18.90 0.61
N PHE A 33 9.92 -18.18 -0.10
CA PHE A 33 9.61 -16.87 -0.66
C PHE A 33 8.61 -16.91 -1.82
N ALA A 34 8.35 -18.07 -2.43
CA ALA A 34 7.29 -18.23 -3.42
C ALA A 34 5.91 -17.84 -2.84
N ALA A 35 5.72 -17.97 -1.53
CA ALA A 35 4.50 -17.60 -0.82
C ALA A 35 4.45 -16.12 -0.38
N ALA A 36 5.45 -15.29 -0.71
CA ALA A 36 5.51 -13.90 -0.27
C ALA A 36 4.56 -12.95 -1.03
N GLY A 37 3.91 -13.43 -2.10
CA GLY A 37 3.00 -12.64 -2.95
C GLY A 37 1.97 -11.81 -2.18
N PRO A 38 1.19 -12.39 -1.25
CA PRO A 38 0.21 -11.63 -0.46
C PRO A 38 0.83 -10.52 0.39
N THR A 39 2.03 -10.74 0.95
CA THR A 39 2.75 -9.74 1.74
C THR A 39 3.20 -8.57 0.87
N ILE A 40 3.73 -8.85 -0.31
CA ILE A 40 4.13 -7.83 -1.30
C ILE A 40 2.91 -6.97 -1.66
N VAL A 41 1.79 -7.61 -2.02
CA VAL A 41 0.54 -6.90 -2.37
C VAL A 41 0.05 -6.04 -1.22
N PHE A 42 0.14 -6.53 0.03
CA PHE A 42 -0.21 -5.72 1.21
C PHE A 42 0.70 -4.50 1.35
N MET A 43 2.03 -4.67 1.26
CA MET A 43 2.97 -3.55 1.37
C MET A 43 2.72 -2.48 0.31
N GLN A 44 2.52 -2.89 -0.96
CA GLN A 44 2.21 -1.99 -2.06
C GLN A 44 0.90 -1.22 -1.83
N ASN A 45 -0.18 -1.90 -1.44
CA ASN A 45 -1.49 -1.28 -1.23
C ASN A 45 -1.47 -0.27 -0.07
N ILE A 46 -0.84 -0.63 1.06
CA ILE A 46 -0.77 0.28 2.21
C ILE A 46 0.14 1.48 1.93
N TYR A 47 1.26 1.29 1.24
CA TYR A 47 2.13 2.39 0.85
C TYR A 47 1.44 3.33 -0.15
N ARG A 48 0.74 2.79 -1.15
CA ARG A 48 -0.05 3.58 -2.10
C ARG A 48 -1.13 4.38 -1.38
N TRP A 49 -1.86 3.77 -0.45
CA TRP A 49 -2.84 4.47 0.38
C TRP A 49 -2.20 5.66 1.12
N PHE A 50 -1.06 5.41 1.79
CA PHE A 50 -0.37 6.44 2.54
C PHE A 50 0.03 7.61 1.65
N VAL A 51 0.64 7.35 0.49
CA VAL A 51 1.11 8.41 -0.42
C VAL A 51 -0.06 9.20 -1.02
N LEU A 52 -1.20 8.57 -1.28
CA LEU A 52 -2.39 9.25 -1.80
C LEU A 52 -3.07 10.13 -0.75
N HIS A 53 -3.07 9.70 0.52
CA HIS A 53 -3.67 10.47 1.61
C HIS A 53 -2.72 11.51 2.22
N ASP A 54 -1.40 11.35 2.04
CA ASP A 54 -0.38 12.37 2.30
C ASP A 54 -0.32 13.40 1.15
N ALA A 55 -1.50 13.92 0.79
CA ALA A 55 -1.65 14.96 -0.23
C ALA A 55 -0.93 16.22 0.26
N SER A 56 0.25 16.45 -0.32
CA SER A 56 1.05 17.63 -0.04
C SER A 56 0.31 18.87 -0.56
N ASN A 57 0.36 19.99 0.15
CA ASN A 57 -0.19 21.24 -0.42
C ASN A 57 0.58 21.61 -1.71
N THR A 58 0.00 22.47 -2.55
CA THR A 58 0.56 22.86 -3.85
C THR A 58 2.04 23.26 -3.76
N THR A 59 2.44 23.96 -2.69
CA THR A 59 3.83 24.38 -2.46
C THR A 59 4.75 23.18 -2.22
N GLN A 60 4.35 22.22 -1.39
CA GLN A 60 5.13 21.01 -1.12
C GLN A 60 5.23 20.08 -2.34
N HIS A 61 4.17 19.99 -3.15
CA HIS A 61 4.16 19.24 -4.40
C HIS A 61 5.18 19.78 -5.42
N ILE A 62 5.19 21.11 -5.64
CA ILE A 62 6.11 21.79 -6.57
C ILE A 62 7.58 21.51 -6.21
N HIS A 63 7.89 21.47 -4.91
CA HIS A 63 9.27 21.29 -4.46
C HIS A 63 9.72 19.83 -4.33
N LYS A 64 8.81 18.86 -4.17
CA LYS A 64 9.18 17.47 -3.90
C LYS A 64 9.08 16.50 -5.09
N LYS A 65 8.39 16.83 -6.20
CA LYS A 65 8.25 15.98 -7.40
C LYS A 65 7.74 14.54 -7.14
N TRP A 66 6.71 14.37 -6.30
CA TRP A 66 6.10 13.05 -6.09
C TRP A 66 4.85 12.91 -6.98
N PRO A 67 4.84 12.02 -7.99
CA PRO A 67 3.75 11.92 -8.96
C PRO A 67 2.39 11.59 -8.32
N ASN A 68 2.40 10.86 -7.20
CA ASN A 68 1.18 10.47 -6.49
C ASN A 68 0.62 11.53 -5.51
N THR A 69 1.30 12.67 -5.33
CA THR A 69 0.90 13.75 -4.41
C THR A 69 0.29 14.97 -5.11
N ARG A 70 0.14 14.93 -6.44
CA ARG A 70 -0.51 16.01 -7.20
C ARG A 70 -1.99 16.09 -6.79
N GLN A 71 -2.60 17.28 -6.79
CA GLN A 71 -4.07 17.36 -6.71
C GLN A 71 -4.71 16.50 -7.80
N CYS A 72 -5.81 15.79 -7.50
CA CYS A 72 -6.60 15.11 -8.51
C CYS A 72 -7.40 16.17 -9.27
N ASP A 73 -6.83 16.67 -10.37
CA ASP A 73 -7.41 17.70 -11.23
C ASP A 73 -7.99 17.13 -12.55
N ASP A 74 -7.93 15.81 -12.71
CA ASP A 74 -8.47 15.06 -13.86
C ASP A 74 -9.59 14.11 -13.40
N ALA A 75 -10.68 14.08 -14.15
CA ALA A 75 -11.82 13.19 -13.90
C ALA A 75 -11.48 11.71 -14.22
N GLU A 76 -10.49 11.47 -15.07
CA GLU A 76 -10.01 10.13 -15.45
C GLU A 76 -8.75 9.72 -14.66
N ASP A 77 -8.48 10.38 -13.53
CA ASP A 77 -7.32 10.08 -12.71
C ASP A 77 -7.41 8.66 -12.12
N ALA A 78 -6.53 7.76 -12.56
CA ALA A 78 -6.46 6.38 -12.09
C ALA A 78 -6.22 6.25 -10.56
N ARG A 79 -5.85 7.34 -9.88
CA ARG A 79 -5.80 7.39 -8.41
C ARG A 79 -7.20 7.43 -7.80
N MET A 80 -8.16 8.09 -8.45
CA MET A 80 -9.56 8.15 -8.02
C MET A 80 -10.23 6.78 -8.17
N GLU A 81 -10.09 6.13 -9.33
CA GLU A 81 -10.58 4.75 -9.52
C GLU A 81 -10.02 3.82 -8.44
N TRP A 82 -8.73 3.94 -8.15
CA TRP A 82 -8.12 3.07 -7.15
C TRP A 82 -8.67 3.32 -5.74
N LEU A 83 -8.92 4.58 -5.36
CA LEU A 83 -9.49 4.95 -4.06
C LEU A 83 -10.95 4.52 -3.92
N GLU A 84 -11.75 4.66 -4.98
CA GLU A 84 -13.19 4.41 -4.94
C GLU A 84 -13.55 2.95 -5.19
N VAL A 85 -12.72 2.20 -5.92
CA VAL A 85 -13.05 0.85 -6.39
C VAL A 85 -12.02 -0.16 -5.93
N THR A 86 -10.78 -0.06 -6.41
CA THR A 86 -9.78 -1.11 -6.21
C THR A 86 -9.43 -1.32 -4.72
N GLN A 87 -9.22 -0.24 -3.97
CA GLN A 87 -8.87 -0.31 -2.56
C GLN A 87 -9.99 -0.85 -1.68
N PRO A 88 -11.24 -0.35 -1.75
CA PRO A 88 -12.35 -0.91 -0.98
C PRO A 88 -12.54 -2.40 -1.24
N MET A 89 -12.48 -2.83 -2.52
CA MET A 89 -12.57 -4.24 -2.88
C MET A 89 -11.45 -5.08 -2.24
N TYR A 90 -10.22 -4.56 -2.24
CA TYR A 90 -9.09 -5.23 -1.59
C TYR A 90 -9.29 -5.38 -0.08
N LEU A 91 -9.78 -4.33 0.61
CA LEU A 91 -10.02 -4.38 2.05
C LEU A 91 -11.14 -5.35 2.42
N ASP A 92 -12.21 -5.39 1.62
CA ASP A 92 -13.30 -6.35 1.75
C ASP A 92 -12.81 -7.79 1.63
N GLU A 93 -11.95 -8.07 0.64
CA GLU A 93 -11.34 -9.38 0.48
C GLU A 93 -10.41 -9.73 1.64
N LEU A 94 -9.65 -8.75 2.14
CA LEU A 94 -8.75 -8.93 3.26
C LEU A 94 -9.55 -9.25 4.53
N GLU A 95 -10.64 -8.54 4.80
CA GLU A 95 -11.52 -8.79 5.94
C GLU A 95 -12.13 -10.19 5.89
N LYS A 96 -12.63 -10.62 4.72
CA LYS A 96 -13.19 -11.97 4.51
C LYS A 96 -12.19 -13.10 4.77
N ARG A 97 -10.88 -12.82 4.67
CA ARG A 97 -9.80 -13.79 4.92
C ARG A 97 -9.36 -13.82 6.38
N CYS A 98 -9.69 -12.81 7.19
CA CYS A 98 -9.41 -12.77 8.62
C CYS A 98 -10.36 -13.71 9.38
N ARG A 99 -9.85 -14.43 10.40
CA ARG A 99 -10.68 -15.34 11.21
C ARG A 99 -11.41 -14.62 12.33
N SER A 100 -10.92 -13.43 12.69
CA SER A 100 -11.56 -12.55 13.67
C SER A 100 -11.26 -11.09 13.38
N GLN A 101 -12.11 -10.20 13.89
CA GLN A 101 -11.94 -8.75 13.75
C GLN A 101 -10.68 -8.21 14.44
N LYS A 102 -10.06 -9.00 15.34
CA LYS A 102 -8.76 -8.66 15.96
C LYS A 102 -7.56 -8.93 15.04
N GLU A 103 -7.75 -9.76 14.02
CA GLU A 103 -6.74 -10.05 12.99
C GLU A 103 -6.87 -9.11 11.79
N PHE A 104 -7.94 -8.31 11.74
CA PHE A 104 -8.15 -7.29 10.73
C PHE A 104 -7.68 -5.91 11.24
N LEU A 105 -7.75 -4.91 10.37
CA LEU A 105 -7.42 -3.54 10.73
C LEU A 105 -8.28 -3.06 11.90
N THR A 106 -7.68 -2.30 12.81
CA THR A 106 -8.42 -1.68 13.93
C THR A 106 -9.51 -0.75 13.38
N LYS A 107 -10.56 -0.49 14.16
CA LYS A 107 -11.64 0.42 13.72
C LYS A 107 -11.11 1.80 13.34
N GLU A 108 -10.09 2.28 14.03
CA GLU A 108 -9.41 3.55 13.79
C GLU A 108 -8.65 3.53 12.46
N THR A 109 -8.06 2.39 12.11
CA THR A 109 -7.35 2.23 10.83
C THR A 109 -8.33 2.01 9.69
N TYR A 110 -9.36 1.17 9.89
CA TYR A 110 -10.41 0.90 8.91
C TYR A 110 -11.24 2.15 8.59
N GLY A 111 -11.66 2.92 9.60
CA GLY A 111 -12.40 4.17 9.40
C GLY A 111 -11.57 5.35 8.87
N ALA A 112 -10.25 5.17 8.71
CA ALA A 112 -9.40 6.11 7.99
C ALA A 112 -9.36 5.82 6.48
N PHE A 113 -9.89 4.67 6.03
CA PHE A 113 -10.20 4.41 4.64
C PHE A 113 -11.60 5.00 4.34
N PRO A 114 -11.78 5.67 3.19
CA PRO A 114 -13.02 6.38 2.84
C PRO A 114 -14.24 5.46 2.72
#